data_AF-A0A962TS49-F1
#
_entry.id   AF-A0A962TS49-F1
#
_cell.length_a   1.000
_cell.length_b   1.000
_cell.length_c   1.000
_cell.angle_alpha   90.00
_cell.angle_beta   90.00
_cell.angle_gamma   90.00
#
_symmetry.space_group_name_H-M   'P 1'
#
loop_
_entity.id
_entity.type
_entity.pdbx_description
1 polymer ?
#
loop_
_entity_poly.entity_id
_entity_poly.type
_entity_poly.pdbx_seq_one_letter_code
_entity_poly.pdbx_strand_id
1 'polypeptide(L)'
;MKNITHTLLITLAATSLSACQTTQNPGTSNTPSSAQSDADINEAIERAATSAGLRTPEEQTLAKAEQAYKRNSADPQATLNYGRALRQAGKFEPAAAILTPYANDKDGLSDIKTELSSVRLEQGNYDSAEKYAQEAVLQNPDDYFAYRNLGIALEAKGMHPQAERAFRKGLDTWKGDPTPIMNNLALNLATQGFVDEAIDILEQAKKLAPDNMKIERNLRIVRTLNEH
;
A
#
# COMPACT_ATOMS: atom_id res chain seq x y z
N MET A 1 44.15 32.75 -73.71
CA MET A 1 45.18 33.82 -73.73
C MET A 1 44.59 35.06 -73.09
N LYS A 2 45.36 35.66 -72.17
CA LYS A 2 45.24 37.00 -71.55
C LYS A 2 44.19 37.23 -70.44
N ASN A 3 44.75 37.26 -69.23
CA ASN A 3 44.32 37.99 -68.03
C ASN A 3 43.92 39.45 -68.32
N ILE A 4 43.12 40.07 -67.43
CA ILE A 4 43.44 41.33 -66.72
C ILE A 4 42.50 41.48 -65.50
N THR A 5 43.13 41.70 -64.36
CA THR A 5 42.67 42.15 -63.04
C THR A 5 42.47 43.67 -62.96
N HIS A 6 41.53 44.18 -62.14
CA HIS A 6 41.64 45.35 -61.22
C HIS A 6 40.29 45.58 -60.50
N THR A 7 40.19 45.49 -59.16
CA THR A 7 40.53 46.44 -58.08
C THR A 7 39.49 47.56 -57.83
N LEU A 8 38.68 47.35 -56.77
CA LEU A 8 38.25 48.26 -55.68
C LEU A 8 37.71 49.68 -55.98
N LEU A 9 36.49 49.98 -55.50
CA LEU A 9 36.21 51.18 -54.67
C LEU A 9 34.84 51.16 -53.98
N ILE A 10 34.88 51.59 -52.72
CA ILE A 10 33.84 51.68 -51.71
C ILE A 10 32.97 52.92 -51.96
N THR A 11 31.65 52.82 -51.83
CA THR A 11 30.82 53.94 -51.36
C THR A 11 29.81 53.48 -50.32
N LEU A 12 29.93 54.10 -49.15
CA LEU A 12 29.06 54.03 -48.00
C LEU A 12 27.85 54.93 -48.28
N ALA A 13 26.63 54.43 -48.12
CA ALA A 13 25.46 55.28 -47.92
C ALA A 13 24.55 54.63 -46.88
N ALA A 14 24.76 55.02 -45.62
CA ALA A 14 23.81 54.79 -44.54
C ALA A 14 22.67 55.80 -44.70
N THR A 15 21.45 55.32 -44.91
CA THR A 15 20.25 56.02 -44.44
C THR A 15 19.28 55.02 -43.83
N SER A 16 18.64 55.49 -42.79
CA SER A 16 18.02 54.81 -41.67
C SER A 16 16.56 54.40 -41.88
N LEU A 17 16.18 53.33 -41.17
CA LEU A 17 14.88 53.06 -40.52
C LEU A 17 13.57 53.25 -41.32
N SER A 18 12.83 52.17 -41.59
CA SER A 18 11.83 51.65 -40.62
C SER A 18 10.86 50.62 -41.22
N ALA A 19 10.54 49.66 -40.36
CA ALA A 19 9.29 48.91 -40.20
C ALA A 19 8.91 47.80 -41.21
N CYS A 20 9.07 46.58 -40.67
CA CYS A 20 8.35 45.33 -40.94
C CYS A 20 6.83 45.51 -41.18
N GLN A 21 6.26 44.68 -42.05
CA GLN A 21 5.57 43.44 -41.62
C GLN A 21 5.16 42.61 -42.85
N THR A 22 5.69 41.39 -42.93
CA THR A 22 5.20 40.34 -43.83
C THR A 22 5.21 39.01 -43.06
N THR A 23 4.00 38.50 -42.83
CA THR A 23 3.56 37.10 -42.98
C THR A 23 4.42 35.97 -42.40
N GLN A 24 3.83 35.15 -41.51
CA GLN A 24 3.39 33.77 -41.79
C GLN A 24 3.23 32.98 -40.48
N ASN A 25 2.14 32.23 -40.43
CA ASN A 25 1.83 31.22 -39.44
C ASN A 25 2.65 29.95 -39.72
N PRO A 26 3.27 29.30 -38.72
CA PRO A 26 3.50 27.87 -38.79
C PRO A 26 3.08 27.13 -37.52
N GLY A 27 2.32 26.05 -37.74
CA GLY A 27 2.44 24.76 -37.05
C GLY A 27 2.44 24.74 -35.52
N THR A 28 1.31 24.34 -34.94
CA THR A 28 1.27 23.73 -33.60
C THR A 28 2.00 22.39 -33.66
N SER A 29 3.30 22.38 -33.36
CA SER A 29 4.01 21.16 -33.01
C SER A 29 3.59 20.73 -31.61
N ASN A 30 2.63 19.82 -31.53
CA ASN A 30 2.36 19.06 -30.30
C ASN A 30 3.48 18.03 -30.11
N THR A 31 4.66 18.47 -29.67
CA THR A 31 5.61 17.58 -29.01
C THR A 31 5.01 17.16 -27.67
N PRO A 32 4.84 15.86 -27.39
CA PRO A 32 4.43 15.41 -26.07
C PRO A 32 5.34 16.05 -25.02
N SER A 33 4.76 16.58 -23.94
CA SER A 33 5.54 17.03 -22.79
C SER A 33 6.44 15.88 -22.34
N SER A 34 7.67 16.17 -21.90
CA SER A 34 8.63 15.15 -21.45
C SER A 34 8.02 14.20 -20.41
N ALA A 35 7.13 14.70 -19.56
CA ALA A 35 6.41 13.89 -18.58
C ALA A 35 5.45 12.86 -19.20
N GLN A 36 4.90 13.16 -20.36
CA GLN A 36 3.98 12.30 -21.10
C GLN A 36 4.74 11.24 -21.89
N SER A 37 5.88 11.61 -22.49
CA SER A 37 6.79 10.62 -23.10
C SER A 37 7.42 9.68 -22.08
N ASP A 38 7.75 10.17 -20.88
CA ASP A 38 8.31 9.32 -19.81
C ASP A 38 7.26 8.33 -19.28
N ALA A 39 6.00 8.75 -19.20
CA ALA A 39 4.89 7.87 -18.84
C ALA A 39 4.68 6.76 -19.88
N ASP A 40 4.70 7.10 -21.17
CA ASP A 40 4.53 6.14 -22.27
C ASP A 40 5.70 5.13 -22.35
N ILE A 41 6.93 5.60 -22.12
CA ILE A 41 8.13 4.74 -22.08
C ILE A 41 8.07 3.79 -20.89
N ASN A 42 7.72 4.30 -19.70
CA ASN A 42 7.57 3.47 -18.52
C ASN A 42 6.49 2.41 -18.76
N GLU A 43 5.35 2.78 -19.34
CA GLU A 43 4.28 1.83 -19.67
C GLU A 43 4.74 0.75 -20.67
N ALA A 44 5.52 1.12 -21.70
CA ALA A 44 6.06 0.16 -22.66
C ALA A 44 7.05 -0.83 -22.01
N ILE A 45 7.92 -0.35 -21.10
CA ILE A 45 8.84 -1.19 -20.33
C ILE A 45 8.06 -2.13 -19.41
N GLU A 46 7.00 -1.66 -18.76
CA GLU A 46 6.15 -2.50 -17.92
C GLU A 46 5.43 -3.59 -18.70
N ARG A 47 4.90 -3.26 -19.90
CA ARG A 47 4.28 -4.24 -20.79
C ARG A 47 5.30 -5.29 -21.24
N ALA A 48 6.52 -4.87 -21.59
CA ALA A 48 7.60 -5.77 -21.99
C ALA A 48 8.02 -6.72 -20.84
N ALA A 49 8.23 -6.19 -19.63
CA ALA A 49 8.56 -6.98 -18.44
C ALA A 49 7.45 -8.00 -18.08
N THR A 50 6.19 -7.60 -18.26
CA THR A 50 5.02 -8.48 -18.06
C THR A 50 4.97 -9.58 -19.12
N SER A 51 5.19 -9.24 -20.40
CA SER A 51 5.20 -10.21 -21.51
C SER A 51 6.36 -11.20 -21.46
N ALA A 52 7.47 -10.82 -20.83
CA ALA A 52 8.65 -11.65 -20.66
C ALA A 52 8.56 -12.61 -19.46
N GLY A 53 7.48 -12.56 -18.66
CA GLY A 53 7.31 -13.41 -17.49
C GLY A 53 8.32 -13.15 -16.37
N LEU A 54 8.98 -11.98 -16.37
CA LEU A 54 10.05 -11.65 -15.44
C LEU A 54 9.56 -11.16 -14.07
N ARG A 55 8.25 -10.97 -13.91
CA ARG A 55 7.64 -10.45 -12.69
C ARG A 55 7.02 -11.56 -11.84
N THR A 56 7.27 -11.52 -10.54
CA THR A 56 6.56 -12.39 -9.59
C THR A 56 5.05 -12.09 -9.61
N PRO A 57 4.18 -13.02 -9.19
CA PRO A 57 2.74 -12.75 -9.07
C PRO A 57 2.42 -11.49 -8.24
N GLU A 58 3.22 -11.21 -7.21
CA GLU A 58 3.11 -10.02 -6.37
C GLU A 58 3.43 -8.74 -7.15
N GLU A 59 4.51 -8.74 -7.94
CA GLU A 59 4.89 -7.61 -8.78
C GLU A 59 3.86 -7.33 -9.88
N GLN A 60 3.27 -8.38 -10.45
CA GLN A 60 2.17 -8.23 -11.42
C GLN A 60 0.91 -7.66 -10.76
N THR A 61 0.59 -8.10 -9.55
CA THR A 61 -0.56 -7.61 -8.77
C THR A 61 -0.37 -6.14 -8.44
N LEU A 62 0.83 -5.75 -8.00
CA LEU A 62 1.17 -4.37 -7.70
C LEU A 62 1.04 -3.48 -8.94
N ALA A 63 1.61 -3.87 -10.08
CA ALA A 63 1.54 -3.08 -11.31
C ALA A 63 0.09 -2.87 -11.79
N LYS A 64 -0.76 -3.91 -11.73
CA LYS A 64 -2.18 -3.81 -12.08
C LYS A 64 -2.94 -2.86 -11.16
N ALA A 65 -2.70 -2.95 -9.85
CA ALA A 65 -3.34 -2.09 -8.87
C ALA A 65 -2.88 -0.63 -9.02
N GLU A 66 -1.60 -0.40 -9.29
CA GLU A 66 -1.04 0.92 -9.58
C GLU A 66 -1.68 1.53 -10.83
N GLN A 67 -1.81 0.77 -11.92
CA GLN A 67 -2.44 1.24 -13.14
C GLN A 67 -3.93 1.60 -12.93
N ALA A 68 -4.65 0.83 -12.12
CA ALA A 68 -6.04 1.14 -11.77
C ALA A 68 -6.14 2.44 -10.95
N TYR A 69 -5.26 2.61 -9.96
CA TYR A 69 -5.16 3.84 -9.17
C TYR A 69 -4.79 5.05 -10.04
N LYS A 70 -3.82 4.95 -10.96
CA LYS A 70 -3.46 6.04 -11.88
C LYS A 70 -4.60 6.44 -12.81
N ARG A 71 -5.45 5.50 -13.21
CA ARG A 71 -6.63 5.77 -14.05
C ARG A 71 -7.71 6.55 -13.30
N ASN A 72 -7.91 6.28 -12.01
CA ASN A 72 -8.85 7.02 -11.19
C ASN A 72 -8.37 7.06 -9.73
N SER A 73 -7.51 8.02 -9.42
CA SER A 73 -6.95 8.15 -8.07
C SER A 73 -7.96 8.71 -7.07
N ALA A 74 -9.14 9.14 -7.51
CA ALA A 74 -10.24 9.61 -6.68
C ALA A 74 -11.18 8.48 -6.23
N ASP A 75 -11.04 7.27 -6.81
CA ASP A 75 -11.81 6.10 -6.40
C ASP A 75 -11.21 5.47 -5.11
N PRO A 76 -11.96 5.45 -3.99
CA PRO A 76 -11.50 4.84 -2.75
C PRO A 76 -11.20 3.35 -2.91
N GLN A 77 -11.93 2.63 -3.77
CA GLN A 77 -11.70 1.20 -3.97
C GLN A 77 -10.40 0.93 -4.74
N ALA A 78 -10.11 1.73 -5.77
CA ALA A 78 -8.83 1.69 -6.48
C ALA A 78 -7.66 2.00 -5.53
N THR A 79 -7.84 3.01 -4.67
CA THR A 79 -6.84 3.40 -3.65
C THR A 79 -6.61 2.27 -2.63
N LEU A 80 -7.68 1.68 -2.11
CA LEU A 80 -7.62 0.55 -1.18
C LEU A 80 -6.87 -0.65 -1.79
N ASN A 81 -7.21 -1.01 -3.02
CA ASN A 81 -6.57 -2.13 -3.72
C ASN A 81 -5.07 -1.87 -3.97
N TYR A 82 -4.70 -0.64 -4.31
CA TYR A 82 -3.30 -0.28 -4.48
C TYR A 82 -2.54 -0.26 -3.15
N GLY A 83 -3.16 0.24 -2.07
CA GLY A 83 -2.58 0.21 -0.73
C GLY A 83 -2.31 -1.21 -0.23
N ARG A 84 -3.25 -2.13 -0.46
CA ARG A 84 -3.08 -3.57 -0.21
C ARG A 84 -1.90 -4.16 -0.95
N ALA A 85 -1.80 -3.90 -2.24
CA ALA A 85 -0.72 -4.42 -3.06
C ALA A 85 0.64 -3.86 -2.64
N LEU A 86 0.71 -2.57 -2.28
CA LEU A 86 1.92 -1.95 -1.74
C LEU A 86 2.34 -2.59 -0.42
N ARG A 87 1.41 -2.82 0.51
CA ARG A 87 1.70 -3.49 1.79
C ARG A 87 2.20 -4.91 1.56
N GLN A 88 1.56 -5.69 0.68
CA GLN A 88 1.98 -7.05 0.34
C GLN A 88 3.38 -7.08 -0.28
N ALA A 89 3.75 -6.04 -1.04
CA ALA A 89 5.09 -5.87 -1.59
C ALA A 89 6.11 -5.28 -0.59
N GLY A 90 5.75 -5.12 0.69
CA GLY A 90 6.62 -4.54 1.72
C GLY A 90 6.82 -3.03 1.62
N LYS A 91 6.10 -2.35 0.72
CA LYS A 91 6.21 -0.90 0.47
C LYS A 91 5.28 -0.11 1.41
N PHE A 92 5.58 -0.17 2.71
CA PHE A 92 4.70 0.36 3.75
C PHE A 92 4.54 1.89 3.71
N GLU A 93 5.62 2.64 3.48
CA GLU A 93 5.55 4.11 3.42
C GLU A 93 4.68 4.60 2.24
N PRO A 94 4.88 4.12 0.99
CA PRO A 94 3.97 4.43 -0.10
C PRO A 94 2.51 4.02 0.18
N ALA A 95 2.29 2.85 0.80
CA ALA A 95 0.95 2.40 1.16
C ALA A 95 0.27 3.39 2.13
N ALA A 96 0.99 3.78 3.18
CA ALA A 96 0.49 4.74 4.16
C ALA A 96 0.20 6.10 3.51
N ALA A 97 1.06 6.57 2.61
CA ALA A 97 0.92 7.87 1.96
C ALA A 97 -0.37 7.97 1.14
N ILE A 98 -0.73 6.93 0.37
CA ILE A 98 -1.95 6.96 -0.46
C ILE A 98 -3.22 6.67 0.35
N LEU A 99 -3.14 5.87 1.42
CA LEU A 99 -4.30 5.50 2.23
C LEU A 99 -4.70 6.60 3.22
N THR A 100 -3.73 7.37 3.75
CA THR A 100 -3.97 8.35 4.83
C THR A 100 -5.02 9.42 4.50
N PRO A 101 -5.02 10.07 3.31
CA PRO A 101 -6.03 11.07 2.98
C PRO A 101 -7.46 10.51 3.05
N TYR A 102 -7.65 9.29 2.55
CA TYR A 102 -8.94 8.60 2.53
C TYR A 102 -9.34 8.04 3.90
N ALA A 103 -8.38 7.57 4.69
CA ALA A 103 -8.64 7.09 6.05
C ALA A 103 -9.11 8.23 6.97
N ASN A 104 -8.64 9.46 6.75
CA ASN A 104 -9.04 10.62 7.53
C ASN A 104 -10.34 11.28 7.03
N ASP A 105 -10.87 10.82 5.89
CA ASP A 105 -12.20 11.23 5.44
C ASP A 105 -13.27 10.57 6.30
N LYS A 106 -14.22 11.37 6.80
CA LYS A 106 -15.31 10.90 7.66
C LYS A 106 -16.23 9.94 6.92
N ASP A 107 -16.44 10.20 5.63
CA ASP A 107 -17.26 9.36 4.75
C ASP A 107 -16.41 8.31 4.01
N GLY A 108 -15.11 8.25 4.30
CA GLY A 108 -14.18 7.28 3.74
C GLY A 108 -14.53 5.84 4.12
N LEU A 109 -14.22 4.89 3.23
CA LEU A 109 -14.46 3.46 3.47
C LEU A 109 -13.76 2.98 4.75
N SER A 110 -14.48 2.28 5.63
CA SER A 110 -13.89 1.67 6.84
C SER A 110 -12.71 0.75 6.50
N ASP A 111 -12.80 0.03 5.39
CA ASP A 111 -11.77 -0.88 4.90
C ASP A 111 -10.42 -0.19 4.66
N ILE A 112 -10.41 1.11 4.32
CA ILE A 112 -9.19 1.89 4.16
C ILE A 112 -8.53 2.15 5.52
N LYS A 113 -9.34 2.42 6.56
CA LYS A 113 -8.83 2.55 7.94
C LYS A 113 -8.29 1.20 8.44
N THR A 114 -8.97 0.10 8.14
CA THR A 114 -8.50 -1.25 8.44
C THR A 114 -7.18 -1.57 7.75
N GLU A 115 -7.07 -1.27 6.46
CA GLU A 115 -5.84 -1.48 5.69
C GLU A 115 -4.69 -0.59 6.20
N LEU A 116 -4.98 0.70 6.47
CA LEU A 116 -3.98 1.61 7.02
C LEU A 116 -3.51 1.14 8.40
N SER A 117 -4.41 0.64 9.24
CA SER A 117 -4.04 0.01 10.51
C SER A 117 -3.10 -1.17 10.30
N SER A 118 -3.38 -2.07 9.34
CA SER A 118 -2.46 -3.15 8.97
C SER A 118 -1.10 -2.62 8.51
N VAL A 119 -1.04 -1.58 7.68
CA VAL A 119 0.22 -0.95 7.27
C VAL A 119 0.99 -0.41 8.48
N ARG A 120 0.31 0.26 9.42
CA ARG A 120 0.95 0.81 10.62
C ARG A 120 1.47 -0.28 11.57
N LEU A 121 0.81 -1.44 11.64
CA LEU A 121 1.33 -2.60 12.37
C LEU A 121 2.65 -3.10 11.77
N GLU A 122 2.73 -3.24 10.43
CA GLU A 122 3.95 -3.68 9.75
C GLU A 122 5.11 -2.68 9.93
N GLN A 123 4.80 -1.40 10.15
CA GLN A 123 5.78 -0.37 10.49
C GLN A 123 6.16 -0.33 11.97
N GLY A 124 5.50 -1.12 12.84
CA GLY A 124 5.65 -1.05 14.28
C GLY A 124 5.08 0.23 14.93
N ASN A 125 4.28 1.00 14.19
CA ASN A 125 3.63 2.21 14.71
C ASN A 125 2.28 1.84 15.36
N TYR A 126 2.37 1.25 16.55
CA TYR A 126 1.22 0.67 17.25
C TYR A 126 0.18 1.71 17.68
N ASP A 127 0.58 2.94 18.00
CA ASP A 127 -0.37 4.02 18.34
C ASP A 127 -1.24 4.41 17.15
N SER A 128 -0.64 4.56 15.96
CA SER A 128 -1.42 4.84 14.74
C SER A 128 -2.25 3.64 14.31
N ALA A 129 -1.74 2.42 14.47
CA ALA A 129 -2.48 1.20 14.19
C ALA A 129 -3.73 1.07 15.07
N GLU A 130 -3.61 1.32 16.37
CA GLU A 130 -4.73 1.34 17.31
C GLU A 130 -5.77 2.38 16.90
N LYS A 131 -5.34 3.63 16.66
CA LYS A 131 -6.25 4.73 16.27
C LYS A 131 -7.12 4.32 15.07
N TYR A 132 -6.51 3.90 13.96
CA TYR A 132 -7.26 3.58 12.75
C TYR A 132 -8.09 2.30 12.89
N ALA A 133 -7.63 1.31 13.67
CA ALA A 133 -8.43 0.13 13.97
C ALA A 133 -9.66 0.47 14.81
N GLN A 134 -9.53 1.35 15.80
CA GLN A 134 -10.65 1.86 16.62
C GLN A 134 -11.68 2.60 15.75
N GLU A 135 -11.21 3.50 14.88
CA GLU A 135 -12.10 4.21 13.96
C GLU A 135 -12.80 3.25 12.98
N ALA A 136 -12.10 2.22 12.49
CA ALA A 136 -12.67 1.21 11.61
C ALA A 136 -13.78 0.40 12.31
N VAL A 137 -13.56 -0.11 13.53
CA VAL A 137 -14.59 -0.87 14.26
C VAL A 137 -15.78 -0.01 14.71
N LEU A 138 -15.58 1.30 14.91
CA LEU A 138 -16.67 2.23 15.17
C LEU A 138 -17.56 2.43 13.94
N GLN A 139 -16.96 2.47 12.75
CA GLN A 139 -17.69 2.62 11.49
C GLN A 139 -18.32 1.29 11.01
N ASN A 140 -17.64 0.17 11.22
CA ASN A 140 -18.09 -1.17 10.88
C ASN A 140 -17.84 -2.14 12.05
N PRO A 141 -18.83 -2.34 12.94
CA PRO A 141 -18.72 -3.23 14.09
C PRO A 141 -18.59 -4.72 13.78
N ASP A 142 -18.68 -5.12 12.50
CA ASP A 142 -18.49 -6.51 12.06
C ASP A 142 -17.13 -6.72 11.37
N ASP A 143 -16.27 -5.70 11.30
CA ASP A 143 -14.94 -5.81 10.71
C ASP A 143 -13.98 -6.59 11.62
N TYR A 144 -13.97 -7.91 11.43
CA TYR A 144 -13.11 -8.83 12.15
C TYR A 144 -11.61 -8.60 11.89
N PHE A 145 -11.21 -8.04 10.74
CA PHE A 145 -9.82 -7.68 10.49
C PHE A 145 -9.41 -6.45 11.30
N ALA A 146 -10.29 -5.45 11.42
CA ALA A 146 -10.04 -4.28 12.27
C ALA A 146 -9.89 -4.67 13.74
N TYR A 147 -10.76 -5.55 14.27
CA TYR A 147 -10.62 -6.09 15.62
C TYR A 147 -9.32 -6.86 15.83
N ARG A 148 -8.91 -7.68 14.85
CA ARG A 148 -7.61 -8.36 14.89
C ARG A 148 -6.47 -7.35 14.95
N ASN A 149 -6.50 -6.31 14.13
CA ASN A 149 -5.45 -5.29 14.12
C ASN A 149 -5.40 -4.50 15.44
N LEU A 150 -6.57 -4.16 15.98
CA LEU A 150 -6.71 -3.52 17.29
C LEU A 150 -6.08 -4.38 18.39
N GLY A 151 -6.39 -5.68 18.41
CA GLY A 151 -5.80 -6.61 19.38
C GLY A 151 -4.27 -6.69 19.27
N ILE A 152 -3.71 -6.75 18.06
CA ILE A 152 -2.25 -6.77 17.86
C ILE A 152 -1.62 -5.47 18.35
N ALA A 153 -2.20 -4.31 18.04
CA ALA A 153 -1.68 -3.02 18.48
C ALA A 153 -1.68 -2.91 20.02
N LEU A 154 -2.77 -3.34 20.66
CA LEU A 154 -2.91 -3.32 22.12
C LEU A 154 -1.96 -4.31 22.81
N GLU A 155 -1.78 -5.50 22.24
CA GLU A 155 -0.83 -6.51 22.74
C GLU A 155 0.60 -5.96 22.70
N ALA A 156 1.01 -5.33 21.58
CA ALA A 156 2.32 -4.73 21.45
C ALA A 156 2.57 -3.57 22.43
N LYS A 157 1.49 -2.95 22.94
CA LYS A 157 1.51 -1.91 23.97
C LYS A 157 1.41 -2.45 25.41
N GLY A 158 1.36 -3.77 25.59
CA GLY A 158 1.22 -4.41 26.90
C GLY A 158 -0.19 -4.31 27.50
N MET A 159 -1.19 -3.90 26.71
CA MET A 159 -2.58 -3.77 27.13
C MET A 159 -3.33 -5.10 26.95
N HIS A 160 -2.86 -6.15 27.62
CA HIS A 160 -3.29 -7.52 27.38
C HIS A 160 -4.80 -7.75 27.55
N PRO A 161 -5.48 -7.26 28.61
CA PRO A 161 -6.93 -7.46 28.76
C PRO A 161 -7.75 -6.75 27.68
N GLN A 162 -7.29 -5.60 27.18
CA GLN A 162 -7.92 -4.88 26.08
C GLN A 162 -7.74 -5.65 24.76
N ALA A 163 -6.53 -6.18 24.52
CA ALA A 163 -6.23 -6.98 23.35
C ALA A 163 -7.09 -8.25 23.29
N GLU A 164 -7.27 -8.94 24.42
CA GLU A 164 -8.14 -10.11 24.53
C GLU A 164 -9.57 -9.78 24.08
N ARG A 165 -10.16 -8.69 24.60
CA ARG A 165 -11.51 -8.26 24.22
C ARG A 165 -11.63 -7.99 22.72
N ALA A 166 -10.62 -7.35 22.13
CA ALA A 166 -10.60 -7.11 20.69
C ALA A 166 -10.51 -8.42 19.91
N PHE A 167 -9.63 -9.35 20.30
CA PHE A 167 -9.50 -10.64 19.63
C PHE A 167 -10.77 -11.48 19.73
N ARG A 168 -11.40 -11.58 20.90
CA ARG A 168 -12.67 -12.30 21.07
C ARG A 168 -13.76 -11.69 20.20
N LYS A 169 -13.89 -10.37 20.19
CA LYS A 169 -14.89 -9.69 19.36
C LYS A 169 -14.66 -9.90 17.86
N GLY A 170 -13.40 -9.90 17.41
CA GLY A 170 -13.06 -10.23 16.03
C GLY A 170 -13.32 -11.69 15.69
N LEU A 171 -13.14 -12.61 16.65
CA LEU A 171 -13.44 -14.03 16.46
C LEU A 171 -14.95 -14.27 16.33
N ASP A 172 -15.77 -13.56 17.12
CA ASP A 172 -17.24 -13.66 17.09
C ASP A 172 -17.85 -13.30 15.74
N THR A 173 -17.23 -12.36 15.01
CA THR A 173 -17.71 -11.88 13.69
C THR A 173 -16.92 -12.45 12.52
N TRP A 174 -15.98 -13.37 12.78
CA TRP A 174 -15.03 -13.85 11.78
C TRP A 174 -15.72 -14.60 10.63
N LYS A 175 -15.24 -14.36 9.40
CA LYS A 175 -15.66 -15.09 8.20
C LYS A 175 -14.43 -15.66 7.49
N GLY A 176 -14.43 -16.96 7.24
CA GLY A 176 -13.29 -17.68 6.65
C GLY A 176 -12.48 -18.42 7.71
N ASP A 177 -11.16 -18.56 7.49
CA ASP A 177 -10.26 -19.27 8.41
C ASP A 177 -9.91 -18.42 9.65
N PRO A 178 -10.38 -18.79 10.87
CA PRO A 178 -10.14 -18.01 12.08
C PRO A 178 -8.78 -18.30 12.73
N THR A 179 -8.00 -19.24 12.19
CA THR A 179 -6.75 -19.67 12.83
C THR A 179 -5.75 -18.54 13.10
N PRO A 180 -5.62 -17.47 12.28
CA PRO A 180 -4.73 -16.36 12.59
C PRO A 180 -5.13 -15.56 13.83
N ILE A 181 -6.44 -15.35 14.06
CA ILE A 181 -6.92 -14.61 15.24
C ILE A 181 -6.94 -15.52 16.48
N MET A 182 -7.28 -16.81 16.34
CA MET A 182 -7.17 -17.79 17.43
C MET A 182 -5.74 -17.90 17.95
N ASN A 183 -4.76 -17.94 17.04
CA ASN A 183 -3.36 -17.95 17.43
C ASN A 183 -2.97 -16.70 18.24
N ASN A 184 -3.46 -15.52 17.86
CA ASN A 184 -3.16 -14.28 18.56
C ASN A 184 -3.83 -14.24 19.95
N LEU A 185 -5.10 -14.65 20.03
CA LEU A 185 -5.83 -14.75 21.29
C LEU A 185 -5.14 -15.70 22.27
N ALA A 186 -4.72 -16.88 21.80
CA ALA A 186 -4.04 -17.85 22.67
C ALA A 186 -2.70 -17.34 23.20
N LEU A 187 -1.90 -16.66 22.37
CA LEU A 187 -0.64 -16.08 22.85
C LEU A 187 -0.89 -14.97 23.89
N ASN A 188 -1.89 -14.12 23.64
CA ASN A 188 -2.29 -13.09 24.60
C ASN A 188 -2.77 -13.70 25.93
N LEU A 189 -3.59 -14.77 25.90
CA LEU A 189 -4.04 -15.48 27.10
C LEU A 189 -2.88 -16.12 27.87
N ALA A 190 -1.92 -16.73 27.16
CA ALA A 190 -0.72 -17.29 27.77
C ALA A 190 0.12 -16.20 28.49
N THR A 191 0.29 -15.02 27.87
CA THR A 191 0.96 -13.88 28.51
C THR A 191 0.26 -13.41 29.79
N GLN A 192 -1.07 -13.54 29.84
CA GLN A 192 -1.87 -13.22 31.03
C GLN A 192 -1.88 -14.34 32.09
N GLY A 193 -1.26 -15.50 31.81
CA GLY A 193 -1.24 -16.66 32.70
C GLY A 193 -2.44 -17.60 32.55
N PHE A 194 -3.36 -17.34 31.61
CA PHE A 194 -4.48 -18.24 31.29
C PHE A 194 -4.01 -19.36 30.35
N VAL A 195 -3.05 -20.16 30.82
CA VAL A 195 -2.32 -21.15 30.00
C VAL A 195 -3.23 -22.26 29.49
N ASP A 196 -4.13 -22.79 30.33
CA ASP A 196 -5.04 -23.87 29.92
C ASP A 196 -5.98 -23.45 28.79
N GLU A 197 -6.57 -22.25 28.89
CA GLU A 197 -7.45 -21.72 27.84
C GLU A 197 -6.66 -21.45 26.54
N ALA A 198 -5.42 -20.96 26.65
CA ALA A 198 -4.55 -20.78 25.50
C ALA A 198 -4.25 -22.11 24.77
N ILE A 199 -4.02 -23.20 25.52
CA ILE A 199 -3.82 -24.54 24.95
C ILE A 199 -5.08 -25.01 24.23
N ASP A 200 -6.25 -24.86 24.85
CA ASP A 200 -7.53 -25.27 24.26
C ASP A 200 -7.80 -24.56 22.93
N ILE A 201 -7.54 -23.25 22.86
CA ILE A 201 -7.69 -22.47 21.62
C ILE A 201 -6.68 -22.91 20.56
N LEU A 202 -5.42 -23.15 20.93
CA LEU A 202 -4.40 -23.61 19.97
C LEU A 202 -4.68 -25.02 19.44
N GLU A 203 -5.23 -25.92 20.27
CA GLU A 203 -5.68 -27.24 19.83
C GLU A 203 -6.86 -27.14 18.86
N GLN A 204 -7.82 -26.25 19.10
CA GLN A 204 -8.88 -25.97 18.13
C GLN A 204 -8.30 -25.41 16.82
N ALA A 205 -7.36 -24.47 16.89
CA ALA A 205 -6.73 -23.89 15.72
C ALA A 205 -5.93 -24.93 14.91
N LYS A 206 -5.25 -25.87 15.59
CA LYS A 206 -4.54 -27.00 14.97
C LYS A 206 -5.50 -27.96 14.25
N LYS A 207 -6.69 -28.22 14.80
CA LYS A 207 -7.70 -29.04 14.09
C LYS A 207 -8.15 -28.40 12.78
N LEU A 208 -8.24 -27.07 12.73
CA LEU A 208 -8.63 -26.32 11.53
C LEU A 208 -7.49 -26.22 10.51
N ALA A 209 -6.24 -26.10 10.96
CA ALA A 209 -5.05 -26.00 10.12
C ALA A 209 -3.94 -26.96 10.61
N PRO A 210 -4.07 -28.27 10.34
CA PRO A 210 -3.18 -29.30 10.90
C PRO A 210 -1.71 -29.15 10.46
N ASP A 211 -1.48 -28.58 9.29
CA ASP A 211 -0.13 -28.39 8.73
C ASP A 211 0.47 -27.01 9.06
N ASN A 212 -0.21 -26.19 9.85
CA ASN A 212 0.26 -24.85 10.19
C ASN A 212 1.35 -24.91 11.28
N MET A 213 2.61 -24.89 10.84
CA MET A 213 3.79 -24.95 11.70
C MET A 213 3.83 -23.84 12.77
N LYS A 214 3.22 -22.67 12.53
CA LYS A 214 3.19 -21.57 13.52
C LYS A 214 2.30 -21.94 14.71
N ILE A 215 1.14 -22.52 14.45
CA ILE A 215 0.20 -22.97 15.49
C ILE A 215 0.83 -24.11 16.29
N GLU A 216 1.37 -25.12 15.61
CA GLU A 216 2.11 -26.24 16.21
C GLU A 216 3.24 -25.76 17.14
N ARG A 217 4.05 -24.82 16.67
CA ARG A 217 5.15 -24.25 17.47
C ARG A 217 4.63 -23.53 18.71
N ASN A 218 3.62 -22.68 18.55
CA ASN A 218 3.08 -21.89 19.65
C ASN A 218 2.39 -22.79 20.69
N LEU A 219 1.69 -23.85 20.26
CA LEU A 219 1.12 -24.86 21.14
C LEU A 219 2.18 -25.56 21.99
N ARG A 220 3.33 -25.93 21.39
CA ARG A 220 4.44 -26.51 22.15
C ARG A 220 5.00 -25.53 23.19
N ILE A 221 5.21 -24.26 22.81
CA ILE A 221 5.71 -23.24 23.73
C ILE A 221 4.74 -23.04 24.90
N VAL A 222 3.45 -22.87 24.63
CA VAL A 222 2.46 -22.64 25.68
C VAL A 222 2.35 -23.86 26.61
N ARG A 223 2.45 -25.09 26.10
CA ARG A 223 2.48 -26.30 26.94
C ARG A 223 3.63 -26.31 27.93
N THR A 224 4.82 -25.86 27.53
CA THR A 224 5.96 -25.79 28.47
C THR A 224 5.75 -24.77 29.59
N LEU A 225 4.86 -23.79 29.42
CA LEU A 225 4.48 -22.87 30.50
C LEU A 225 3.58 -23.53 31.55
N ASN A 226 2.94 -24.66 31.23
CA ASN A 226 2.06 -25.40 32.15
C ASN A 226 2.81 -26.47 32.98
N GLU A 227 4.09 -26.67 32.71
CA GLU A 227 4.93 -27.70 33.35
C GLU A 227 5.72 -27.15 34.57
N HIS A 228 5.47 -25.91 34.98
CA HIS A 228 6.14 -25.21 36.08
C HIS A 228 5.12 -24.58 37.03
#